data_AF-A0A0M2HCW1-F1
#
_entry.id   AF-A0A0M2HCW1-F1
#
_cell.length_a   1.000
_cell.length_b   1.000
_cell.length_c   1.000
_cell.angle_alpha   90.00
_cell.angle_beta   90.00
_cell.angle_gamma   90.00
#
_symmetry.space_group_name_H-M   'P 1'
#
loop_
_entity.id
_entity.type
_entity.pdbx_description
1 polymer ?
#
loop_
_entity_poly.entity_id
_entity_poly.type
_entity_poly.pdbx_seq_one_letter_code
_entity_poly.pdbx_strand_id
1 'polypeptide(L)'
;MVTVTAVRGDITRQRVDAIVNAANNAMRGGGGVDGAIHRAGGRAILDDCIARFPDGLRTGDAGWTTAGDLPATWVIHTVGPNYAAGERDRGLLESCYRRALEVADQIGARSVSFPLISAGVYAWPLNDAIDAAVTTIAKTPTRVEEVVVVSFSEDTHRRVQPQVHRLFPPATEPGSVGRLFERAPAQMGMRGDSYLWLALRAEFAATPLPSTWFDLRPMVVQAAEGIIGAPLTHTDDPIHVPEFDPGHGMSAGNVLPSWWLDTGIPILIDRFEAARQANGPELSTQ
;
A
#
# COMPACT_ATOMS: atom_id res chain seq x y z
N MET A 1 14.48 2.91 -8.25
CA MET A 1 13.01 2.88 -8.31
C MET A 1 12.56 2.51 -6.92
N VAL A 2 11.65 3.26 -6.30
CA VAL A 2 11.20 2.98 -4.93
C VAL A 2 10.25 1.79 -4.93
N THR A 3 10.45 0.86 -4.01
CA THR A 3 9.52 -0.23 -3.73
C THR A 3 8.60 0.23 -2.60
N VAL A 4 7.30 0.10 -2.77
CA VAL A 4 6.32 0.47 -1.74
C VAL A 4 5.51 -0.75 -1.35
N THR A 5 5.39 -0.99 -0.06
CA THR A 5 4.58 -2.08 0.51
C THR A 5 3.60 -1.53 1.54
N ALA A 6 2.53 -2.28 1.79
CA ALA A 6 1.61 -2.02 2.88
C ALA A 6 1.81 -3.09 3.96
N VAL A 7 1.92 -2.68 5.23
CA VAL A 7 2.05 -3.62 6.36
C VAL A 7 1.04 -3.23 7.44
N ARG A 8 0.38 -4.23 8.02
CA ARG A 8 -0.39 -4.06 9.26
C ARG A 8 0.54 -4.20 10.46
N GLY A 9 0.65 -3.17 11.30
CA GLY A 9 1.46 -3.27 12.50
C GLY A 9 1.68 -1.97 13.24
N ASP A 10 2.60 -2.03 14.20
CA ASP A 10 3.06 -0.89 14.98
C ASP A 10 4.29 -0.28 14.30
N ILE A 11 4.22 1.01 13.96
CA ILE A 11 5.32 1.72 13.29
C ILE A 11 6.57 1.81 14.18
N THR A 12 6.40 1.80 15.51
CA THR A 12 7.52 1.86 16.47
C THR A 12 8.39 0.61 16.48
N ARG A 13 7.93 -0.47 15.82
CA ARG A 13 8.64 -1.75 15.70
C ARG A 13 9.32 -1.94 14.35
N GLN A 14 9.19 -1.00 13.42
CA GLN A 14 9.77 -1.12 12.08
C GLN A 14 11.30 -0.98 12.16
N ARG A 15 12.00 -1.89 11.48
CA ARG A 15 13.47 -1.90 11.37
C ARG A 15 13.85 -1.29 10.03
N VAL A 16 13.79 0.03 9.97
CA VAL A 16 14.09 0.84 8.79
C VAL A 16 15.01 1.99 9.19
N ASP A 17 15.59 2.70 8.24
CA ASP A 17 16.48 3.81 8.54
C ASP A 17 15.73 4.96 9.23
N ALA A 18 14.53 5.28 8.75
CA ALA A 18 13.69 6.32 9.33
C ALA A 18 12.22 5.90 9.46
N ILE A 19 11.59 6.23 10.59
CA ILE A 19 10.13 6.21 10.70
C ILE A 19 9.58 7.64 10.63
N VAL A 20 8.39 7.80 10.08
CA VAL A 20 7.71 9.08 10.03
C VAL A 20 6.73 9.21 11.21
N ASN A 21 6.83 10.33 11.92
CA ASN A 21 5.89 10.71 12.97
C ASN A 21 4.88 11.74 12.42
N ALA A 22 3.59 11.43 12.52
CA ALA A 22 2.52 12.40 12.32
C ALA A 22 2.37 13.27 13.58
N ALA A 23 3.21 14.30 13.66
CA ALA A 23 3.33 15.19 14.79
C ALA A 23 2.29 16.33 14.74
N ASN A 24 2.28 17.15 15.79
CA ASN A 24 1.55 18.42 15.84
C ASN A 24 2.53 19.61 15.80
N ASN A 25 2.02 20.82 15.54
CA ASN A 25 2.85 22.02 15.37
C ASN A 25 3.79 22.31 16.55
N ALA A 26 3.40 21.97 17.78
CA ALA A 26 4.22 22.25 18.95
C ALA A 26 5.46 21.35 19.03
N MET A 27 5.47 20.18 18.38
CA MET A 27 6.60 19.25 18.37
C MET A 27 7.01 18.81 19.80
N ARG A 28 6.03 18.58 20.69
CA ARG A 28 6.26 18.16 22.09
C ARG A 28 5.60 16.81 22.42
N GLY A 29 5.38 15.99 21.40
CA GLY A 29 4.59 14.76 21.50
C GLY A 29 3.09 15.02 21.56
N GLY A 30 2.32 13.95 21.77
CA GLY A 30 0.86 14.01 21.75
C GLY A 30 0.21 12.64 21.92
N GLY A 31 -0.98 12.49 21.34
CA GLY A 31 -1.71 11.20 21.28
C GLY A 31 -1.36 10.39 20.03
N GLY A 32 -2.09 9.29 19.82
CA GLY A 32 -1.96 8.48 18.59
C GLY A 32 -0.54 7.96 18.35
N VAL A 33 -0.11 8.01 17.08
CA VAL A 33 1.23 7.56 16.65
C VAL A 33 2.35 8.40 17.25
N ASP A 34 2.15 9.71 17.42
CA ASP A 34 3.11 10.64 18.01
C ASP A 34 3.44 10.25 19.46
N GLY A 35 2.40 10.03 20.26
CA GLY A 35 2.57 9.52 21.61
C GLY A 35 3.22 8.14 21.66
N ALA A 36 2.93 7.25 20.70
CA ALA A 36 3.54 5.92 20.65
C ALA A 36 5.05 6.02 20.36
N ILE A 37 5.45 6.86 19.40
CA ILE A 37 6.85 7.10 19.04
C ILE A 37 7.63 7.69 20.21
N HIS A 38 7.10 8.74 20.87
CA HIS A 38 7.76 9.33 22.04
C HIS A 38 7.88 8.36 23.22
N ARG A 39 6.88 7.51 23.47
CA ARG A 39 6.96 6.50 24.53
C ARG A 39 7.99 5.42 24.22
N ALA A 40 8.05 4.97 22.96
CA ALA A 40 8.91 3.87 22.55
C ALA A 40 10.37 4.30 22.36
N GLY A 41 10.63 5.51 21.82
CA GLY A 41 11.99 6.03 21.63
C GLY A 41 12.54 6.80 22.83
N GLY A 42 11.74 6.99 23.88
CA GLY A 42 12.18 7.60 25.13
C GLY A 42 12.42 9.11 25.04
N ARG A 43 13.02 9.64 26.10
CA ARG A 43 13.15 11.10 26.32
C ARG A 43 14.05 11.79 25.29
N ALA A 44 15.00 11.05 24.70
CA ALA A 44 15.94 11.58 23.71
C ALA A 44 15.25 12.25 22.52
N ILE A 45 14.13 11.69 22.04
CA ILE A 45 13.35 12.28 20.94
C ILE A 45 12.82 13.67 21.35
N LEU A 46 12.24 13.79 22.56
CA LEU A 46 11.65 15.05 23.00
C LEU A 46 12.71 16.13 23.23
N ASP A 47 13.85 15.76 23.82
CA ASP A 47 14.94 16.72 24.06
C ASP A 47 15.51 17.24 22.72
N ASP A 48 15.66 16.37 21.72
CA ASP A 48 16.11 16.76 20.38
C ASP A 48 15.04 17.59 19.65
N CYS A 49 13.75 17.26 19.80
CA CYS A 49 12.66 18.10 19.31
C CYS A 49 12.70 19.53 19.87
N ILE A 50 12.97 19.69 21.17
CA ILE A 50 13.07 21.00 21.83
C ILE A 50 14.28 21.76 21.30
N ALA A 51 15.43 21.10 21.15
CA ALA A 51 16.67 21.72 20.70
C ALA A 51 16.61 22.15 19.22
N ARG A 52 16.06 21.31 18.34
CA ARG A 52 16.04 21.55 16.89
C ARG A 52 14.85 22.37 16.41
N PHE A 53 13.72 22.28 17.11
CA PHE A 53 12.46 22.93 16.75
C PHE A 53 11.92 23.75 17.94
N PRO A 54 12.65 24.79 18.41
CA PRO A 54 12.22 25.61 19.54
C PRO A 54 10.86 26.26 19.28
N ASP A 55 10.59 26.65 18.02
CA ASP A 55 9.34 27.26 17.57
C ASP A 55 8.36 26.27 16.92
N GLY A 56 8.67 24.97 16.96
CA GLY A 56 7.85 23.91 16.37
C GLY A 56 8.01 23.75 14.85
N LEU A 57 7.01 23.14 14.20
CA LEU A 57 6.95 22.93 12.76
C LEU A 57 5.61 23.42 12.18
N ARG A 58 5.66 23.97 10.96
CA ARG A 58 4.46 24.38 10.21
C ARG A 58 3.78 23.17 9.59
N THR A 59 2.48 23.26 9.41
CA THR A 59 1.69 22.30 8.65
C THR A 59 2.25 22.13 7.23
N GLY A 60 2.40 20.89 6.79
CA GLY A 60 2.98 20.53 5.49
C GLY A 60 4.52 20.49 5.45
N ASP A 61 5.20 20.78 6.55
CA ASP A 61 6.67 20.75 6.66
C ASP A 61 7.16 19.53 7.47
N ALA A 62 8.44 19.20 7.30
CA ALA A 62 9.06 18.06 7.96
C ALA A 62 10.49 18.36 8.45
N GLY A 63 10.89 17.70 9.53
CA GLY A 63 12.24 17.75 10.10
C GLY A 63 12.57 16.43 10.79
N TRP A 64 13.81 16.23 11.22
CA TRP A 64 14.26 14.97 11.81
C TRP A 64 14.84 15.14 13.21
N THR A 65 14.83 14.06 13.98
CA THR A 65 15.53 13.89 15.27
C THR A 65 16.17 12.51 15.34
N THR A 66 17.00 12.29 16.38
CA THR A 66 17.35 10.92 16.82
C THR A 66 16.10 10.07 17.05
N ALA A 67 16.19 8.77 16.79
CA ALA A 67 15.11 7.84 17.13
C ALA A 67 15.13 7.32 18.57
N GLY A 68 16.15 7.71 19.35
CA GLY A 68 16.33 7.26 20.74
C GLY A 68 16.40 5.73 20.83
N ASP A 69 15.48 5.13 21.58
CA ASP A 69 15.45 3.67 21.84
C ASP A 69 14.72 2.85 20.74
N LEU A 70 14.24 3.49 19.67
CA LEU A 70 13.55 2.79 18.58
C LEU A 70 14.50 1.91 17.77
N PRO A 71 14.01 0.87 17.08
CA PRO A 71 14.81 0.08 16.14
C PRO A 71 15.27 0.85 14.89
N ALA A 72 14.63 1.99 14.59
CA ALA A 72 15.01 2.87 13.50
C ALA A 72 16.17 3.79 13.90
N THR A 73 16.85 4.37 12.92
CA THR A 73 17.96 5.30 13.20
C THR A 73 17.45 6.73 13.42
N TRP A 74 16.44 7.13 12.64
CA TRP A 74 15.90 8.49 12.63
C TRP A 74 14.38 8.49 12.82
N VAL A 75 13.87 9.58 13.42
CA VAL A 75 12.45 9.93 13.35
C VAL A 75 12.32 11.18 12.50
N ILE A 76 11.53 11.10 11.43
CA ILE A 76 11.14 12.24 10.60
C ILE A 76 9.77 12.70 11.06
N HIS A 77 9.70 13.87 11.68
CA HIS A 77 8.47 14.49 12.12
C HIS A 77 7.88 15.33 11.01
N THR A 78 6.60 15.17 10.74
CA THR A 78 5.85 16.02 9.80
C THR A 78 4.52 16.40 10.42
N VAL A 79 4.05 17.61 10.12
CA VAL A 79 2.78 18.11 10.67
C VAL A 79 1.73 18.10 9.57
N GLY A 80 0.80 17.14 9.65
CA GLY A 80 -0.32 17.03 8.70
C GLY A 80 -1.39 18.10 8.92
N PRO A 81 -2.20 18.44 7.91
CA PRO A 81 -3.33 19.35 8.09
C PRO A 81 -4.41 18.74 9.00
N ASN A 82 -4.98 19.56 9.87
CA ASN A 82 -6.01 19.16 10.83
C ASN A 82 -7.42 19.33 10.25
N TYR A 83 -7.95 18.24 9.68
CA TYR A 83 -9.29 18.22 9.10
C TYR A 83 -10.37 18.49 10.18
N ALA A 84 -10.22 18.00 11.41
CA ALA A 84 -11.17 18.33 12.47
C ALA A 84 -11.21 19.84 12.80
N ALA A 85 -10.12 20.58 12.57
CA ALA A 85 -10.01 22.02 12.83
C ALA A 85 -10.27 22.93 11.62
N GLY A 86 -10.76 22.40 10.50
CA GLY A 86 -11.09 23.20 9.32
C GLY A 86 -9.98 23.33 8.27
N GLU A 87 -8.80 22.73 8.49
CA GLU A 87 -7.75 22.68 7.45
C GLU A 87 -8.14 21.64 6.39
N ARG A 88 -8.33 22.09 5.15
CA ARG A 88 -8.85 21.27 4.03
C ARG A 88 -7.91 21.21 2.82
N ASP A 89 -6.75 21.85 2.91
CA ASP A 89 -5.80 21.88 1.80
C ASP A 89 -5.07 20.53 1.67
N ARG A 90 -5.50 19.73 0.68
CA ARG A 90 -4.88 18.43 0.36
C ARG A 90 -3.41 18.60 -0.06
N GLY A 91 -3.02 19.74 -0.62
CA GLY A 91 -1.64 20.04 -0.97
C GLY A 91 -0.70 20.08 0.24
N LEU A 92 -1.20 20.43 1.43
CA LEU A 92 -0.42 20.34 2.67
C LEU A 92 -0.22 18.89 3.11
N LEU A 93 -1.22 18.02 2.92
CA LEU A 93 -1.07 16.60 3.20
C LEU A 93 -0.05 15.96 2.25
N GLU A 94 -0.16 16.23 0.95
CA GLU A 94 0.83 15.79 -0.05
C GLU A 94 2.23 16.35 0.28
N SER A 95 2.32 17.61 0.71
CA SER A 95 3.58 18.22 1.13
C SER A 95 4.25 17.46 2.27
N CYS A 96 3.48 16.88 3.22
CA CYS A 96 4.05 16.07 4.30
C CYS A 96 4.84 14.87 3.77
N TYR A 97 4.26 14.10 2.84
CA TYR A 97 4.91 12.94 2.25
C TYR A 97 6.14 13.36 1.43
N ARG A 98 6.01 14.39 0.60
CA ARG A 98 7.12 14.91 -0.21
C ARG A 98 8.27 15.41 0.66
N ARG A 99 7.99 16.26 1.67
CA ARG A 99 9.00 16.81 2.57
C ARG A 99 9.66 15.74 3.42
N ALA A 100 8.91 14.73 3.87
CA ALA A 100 9.50 13.60 4.59
C ALA A 100 10.49 12.80 3.73
N LEU A 101 10.18 12.55 2.45
CA LEU A 101 11.12 11.91 1.52
C LEU A 101 12.35 12.79 1.23
N GLU A 102 12.16 14.11 1.08
CA GLU A 102 13.28 15.06 0.92
C GLU A 102 14.18 15.10 2.17
N VAL A 103 13.61 14.98 3.37
CA VAL A 103 14.37 14.87 4.62
C VAL A 103 15.08 13.52 4.72
N ALA A 104 14.44 12.42 4.33
CA ALA A 104 15.06 11.10 4.28
C ALA A 104 16.30 11.10 3.37
N ASP A 105 16.23 11.75 2.21
CA ASP A 105 17.35 11.92 1.29
C ASP A 105 18.49 12.74 1.92
N GLN A 106 18.17 13.79 2.70
CA GLN A 106 19.17 14.65 3.37
C GLN A 106 19.97 13.89 4.43
N ILE A 107 19.31 12.99 5.17
CA ILE A 107 19.95 12.19 6.23
C ILE A 107 20.51 10.85 5.71
N GLY A 108 20.37 10.58 4.41
CA GLY A 108 20.89 9.38 3.76
C GLY A 108 20.08 8.10 4.04
N ALA A 109 18.84 8.21 4.48
CA ALA A 109 17.96 7.07 4.70
C ALA A 109 17.58 6.40 3.36
N ARG A 110 17.63 5.06 3.31
CA ARG A 110 17.27 4.23 2.15
C ARG A 110 15.96 3.48 2.37
N SER A 111 15.54 3.31 3.62
CA SER A 111 14.25 2.71 3.99
C SER A 111 13.44 3.62 4.91
N VAL A 112 12.16 3.84 4.59
CA VAL A 112 11.27 4.74 5.35
C VAL A 112 9.91 4.09 5.63
N SER A 113 9.46 4.13 6.88
CA SER A 113 8.07 3.75 7.23
C SER A 113 7.20 4.96 7.44
N PHE A 114 6.03 4.99 6.79
CA PHE A 114 5.03 6.05 6.93
C PHE A 114 3.77 5.54 7.63
N PRO A 115 3.19 6.29 8.59
CA PRO A 115 1.79 6.11 8.96
C PRO A 115 0.90 6.79 7.92
N LEU A 116 -0.42 6.60 8.00
CA LEU A 116 -1.37 7.46 7.29
C LEU A 116 -1.50 8.81 8.01
N ILE A 117 -0.78 9.80 7.50
CA ILE A 117 -0.75 11.16 8.06
C ILE A 117 -2.16 11.78 8.00
N SER A 118 -2.54 12.47 9.08
CA SER A 118 -3.85 13.10 9.30
C SER A 118 -5.08 12.20 9.35
N ALA A 119 -5.00 10.92 8.98
CA ALA A 119 -6.16 10.00 8.95
C ALA A 119 -6.67 9.53 10.33
N GLY A 120 -5.92 9.82 11.40
CA GLY A 120 -6.28 9.50 12.78
C GLY A 120 -6.95 10.67 13.50
N VAL A 121 -6.29 11.19 14.54
CA VAL A 121 -6.82 12.28 15.40
C VAL A 121 -7.23 13.53 14.60
N TYR A 122 -6.54 13.83 13.50
CA TYR A 122 -6.85 14.97 12.63
C TYR A 122 -8.01 14.72 11.66
N ALA A 123 -8.58 13.51 11.63
CA ALA A 123 -9.82 13.15 10.94
C ALA A 123 -9.87 13.42 9.43
N TRP A 124 -8.72 13.37 8.74
CA TRP A 124 -8.71 13.43 7.28
C TRP A 124 -9.47 12.22 6.69
N PRO A 125 -10.33 12.40 5.67
CA PRO A 125 -11.07 11.29 5.06
C PRO A 125 -10.14 10.16 4.61
N LEU A 126 -10.40 8.95 5.09
CA LEU A 126 -9.45 7.84 4.96
C LEU A 126 -9.06 7.52 3.50
N ASN A 127 -10.04 7.37 2.61
CA ASN A 127 -9.76 7.04 1.21
C ASN A 127 -8.93 8.13 0.51
N ASP A 128 -9.19 9.40 0.81
CA ASP A 128 -8.41 10.52 0.26
C ASP A 128 -7.00 10.58 0.88
N ALA A 129 -6.84 10.26 2.16
CA ALA A 129 -5.51 10.17 2.80
C ALA A 129 -4.65 9.05 2.19
N ILE A 130 -5.26 7.89 1.89
CA ILE A 130 -4.59 6.76 1.23
C ILE A 130 -4.17 7.16 -0.18
N ASP A 131 -5.07 7.74 -0.97
CA ASP A 131 -4.76 8.19 -2.33
C ASP A 131 -3.64 9.25 -2.33
N ALA A 132 -3.74 10.26 -1.46
CA ALA A 132 -2.70 11.28 -1.32
C ALA A 132 -1.34 10.66 -0.93
N ALA A 133 -1.31 9.71 0.01
CA ALA A 133 -0.09 9.03 0.41
C ALA A 133 0.57 8.28 -0.75
N VAL A 134 -0.15 7.31 -1.33
CA VAL A 134 0.42 6.39 -2.31
C VAL A 134 0.77 7.12 -3.61
N THR A 135 -0.08 8.04 -4.07
CA THR A 135 0.19 8.80 -5.31
C THR A 135 1.34 9.79 -5.14
N THR A 136 1.48 10.43 -3.97
CA THR A 136 2.59 11.36 -3.71
C THR A 136 3.91 10.62 -3.60
N ILE A 137 3.94 9.49 -2.87
CA ILE A 137 5.14 8.65 -2.78
C ILE A 137 5.57 8.17 -4.17
N ALA A 138 4.62 7.75 -5.01
CA ALA A 138 4.91 7.29 -6.38
C ALA A 138 5.49 8.36 -7.30
N LYS A 139 5.09 9.62 -7.12
CA LYS A 139 5.49 10.73 -8.00
C LYS A 139 6.71 11.49 -7.49
N THR A 140 7.06 11.36 -6.21
CA THR A 140 8.15 12.12 -5.60
C THR A 140 9.50 11.47 -5.95
N PRO A 141 10.41 12.17 -6.65
CA PRO A 141 11.77 11.68 -6.85
C PRO A 141 12.50 11.60 -5.50
N THR A 142 13.12 10.46 -5.21
CA THR A 142 13.82 10.22 -3.94
C THR A 142 14.93 9.18 -4.12
N ARG A 143 15.91 9.20 -3.22
CA ARG A 143 16.95 8.18 -3.06
C ARG A 143 16.53 7.02 -2.15
N VAL A 144 15.36 7.11 -1.52
CA VAL A 144 14.76 6.01 -0.76
C VAL A 144 14.45 4.84 -1.70
N GLU A 145 14.87 3.65 -1.30
CA GLU A 145 14.70 2.40 -2.03
C GLU A 145 13.44 1.66 -1.58
N GLU A 146 13.11 1.74 -0.29
CA GLU A 146 11.98 1.03 0.32
C GLU A 146 11.09 1.98 1.13
N VAL A 147 9.80 1.94 0.85
CA VAL A 147 8.77 2.61 1.66
C VAL A 147 7.78 1.59 2.18
N VAL A 148 7.52 1.63 3.48
CA VAL A 148 6.50 0.80 4.15
C VAL A 148 5.37 1.70 4.62
N VAL A 149 4.18 1.54 4.06
CA VAL A 149 2.96 2.20 4.55
C VAL A 149 2.38 1.34 5.67
N VAL A 150 2.53 1.81 6.91
CA VAL A 150 2.13 1.09 8.12
C VAL A 150 0.73 1.50 8.54
N SER A 151 -0.18 0.53 8.59
CA SER A 151 -1.54 0.68 9.10
C SER A 151 -1.68 -0.06 10.42
N PHE A 152 -2.24 0.58 11.44
CA PHE A 152 -2.36 -0.06 12.76
C PHE A 152 -3.47 -1.11 12.81
N SER A 153 -4.64 -0.80 12.22
CA SER A 153 -5.81 -1.68 12.23
C SER A 153 -5.91 -2.54 10.96
N GLU A 154 -6.59 -3.67 11.09
CA GLU A 154 -6.92 -4.55 9.95
C GLU A 154 -7.78 -3.84 8.90
N ASP A 155 -8.83 -3.11 9.34
CA ASP A 155 -9.73 -2.38 8.42
C ASP A 155 -8.97 -1.35 7.57
N THR A 156 -8.08 -0.57 8.18
CA THR A 156 -7.25 0.39 7.44
C THR A 156 -6.28 -0.33 6.50
N HIS A 157 -5.66 -1.42 6.95
CA HIS A 157 -4.74 -2.19 6.10
C HIS A 157 -5.43 -2.74 4.85
N ARG A 158 -6.65 -3.28 4.98
CA ARG A 158 -7.46 -3.78 3.86
C ARG A 158 -7.78 -2.72 2.82
N ARG A 159 -7.88 -1.45 3.21
CA ARG A 159 -8.10 -0.32 2.29
C ARG A 159 -6.81 0.20 1.65
N VAL A 160 -5.69 0.15 2.38
CA VAL A 160 -4.38 0.62 1.89
C VAL A 160 -3.79 -0.35 0.88
N GLN A 161 -3.82 -1.66 1.19
CA GLN A 161 -3.11 -2.68 0.44
C GLN A 161 -3.48 -2.71 -1.06
N PRO A 162 -4.78 -2.67 -1.46
CA PRO A 162 -5.14 -2.65 -2.88
C PRO A 162 -4.62 -1.41 -3.62
N GLN A 163 -4.59 -0.26 -2.97
CA GLN A 163 -4.08 0.98 -3.56
C GLN A 163 -2.56 0.93 -3.75
N VAL A 164 -1.83 0.36 -2.78
CA VAL A 164 -0.38 0.13 -2.92
C VAL A 164 -0.11 -0.88 -4.03
N HIS A 165 -0.76 -2.05 -4.04
CA HIS A 165 -0.55 -3.07 -5.08
C HIS A 165 -0.89 -2.59 -6.49
N ARG A 166 -1.78 -1.59 -6.62
CA ARG A 166 -2.10 -0.98 -7.91
C ARG A 166 -0.96 -0.18 -8.51
N LEU A 167 -0.21 0.56 -7.69
CA LEU A 167 0.90 1.38 -8.16
C LEU A 167 2.25 0.66 -8.01
N PHE A 168 2.33 -0.28 -7.08
CA PHE A 168 3.52 -1.04 -6.70
C PHE A 168 3.15 -2.52 -6.51
N PRO A 169 2.84 -3.21 -7.61
CA PRO A 169 2.47 -4.63 -7.55
C PRO A 169 3.68 -5.46 -7.05
N PRO A 170 3.49 -6.43 -6.14
CA PRO A 170 4.61 -7.23 -5.60
C PRO A 170 5.29 -8.04 -6.70
N ALA A 171 6.57 -8.37 -6.53
CA ALA A 171 7.26 -9.25 -7.47
C ALA A 171 6.62 -10.65 -7.46
N THR A 172 6.55 -11.29 -8.63
CA THR A 172 6.02 -12.64 -8.82
C THR A 172 7.17 -13.63 -9.06
N GLU A 173 7.20 -14.72 -8.30
CA GLU A 173 8.22 -15.75 -8.46
C GLU A 173 8.14 -16.43 -9.83
N PRO A 174 9.25 -16.84 -10.45
CA PRO A 174 9.22 -17.67 -11.65
C PRO A 174 8.42 -18.96 -11.40
N GLY A 175 7.52 -19.32 -12.31
CA GLY A 175 6.70 -20.54 -12.18
C GLY A 175 5.59 -20.47 -11.11
N SER A 176 5.24 -19.28 -10.63
CA SER A 176 4.08 -19.08 -9.75
C SER A 176 2.79 -18.82 -10.53
N VAL A 177 1.65 -19.07 -9.89
CA VAL A 177 0.32 -18.68 -10.39
C VAL A 177 0.25 -17.16 -10.60
N GLY A 178 0.90 -16.37 -9.75
CA GLY A 178 0.97 -14.91 -9.89
C GLY A 178 1.55 -14.44 -11.23
N ARG A 179 2.46 -15.23 -11.85
CA ARG A 179 2.98 -14.93 -13.21
C ARG A 179 1.88 -14.88 -14.27
N LEU A 180 0.83 -15.69 -14.12
CA LEU A 180 -0.30 -15.70 -15.05
C LEU A 180 -1.03 -14.36 -15.09
N PHE A 181 -0.87 -13.52 -14.07
CA PHE A 181 -1.52 -12.21 -13.96
C PHE A 181 -0.62 -11.03 -14.39
N GLU A 182 0.64 -11.25 -14.78
CA GLU A 182 1.60 -10.16 -15.06
C GLU A 182 1.11 -9.17 -16.12
N ARG A 183 0.43 -9.67 -17.15
CA ARG A 183 -0.15 -8.85 -18.20
C ARG A 183 -1.64 -8.68 -17.96
N ALA A 184 -2.10 -7.46 -17.73
CA ALA A 184 -3.55 -7.23 -17.67
C ALA A 184 -4.21 -7.62 -19.02
N PRO A 185 -5.45 -8.14 -19.01
CA PRO A 185 -6.24 -8.32 -20.23
C PRO A 185 -6.42 -7.00 -21.00
N ALA A 186 -6.54 -7.09 -22.33
CA ALA A 186 -6.76 -5.91 -23.18
C ALA A 186 -8.11 -5.23 -22.88
N GLN A 187 -9.12 -6.03 -22.54
CA GLN A 187 -10.44 -5.56 -22.12
C GLN A 187 -10.70 -6.05 -20.70
N MET A 188 -10.63 -5.11 -19.75
CA MET A 188 -11.05 -5.36 -18.38
C MET A 188 -12.57 -5.25 -18.26
N GLY A 189 -13.13 -5.84 -17.21
CA GLY A 189 -14.51 -5.62 -16.81
C GLY A 189 -14.73 -4.20 -16.28
N MET A 190 -15.29 -4.11 -15.08
CA MET A 190 -15.44 -2.86 -14.33
C MET A 190 -14.13 -2.43 -13.67
N ARG A 191 -14.15 -1.24 -13.03
CA ARG A 191 -12.95 -0.68 -12.41
C ARG A 191 -12.46 -1.54 -11.25
N GLY A 192 -13.35 -2.12 -10.45
CA GLY A 192 -13.00 -3.04 -9.36
C GLY A 192 -12.32 -4.32 -9.85
N ASP A 193 -12.61 -4.79 -11.07
CA ASP A 193 -11.95 -5.97 -11.64
C ASP A 193 -10.45 -5.76 -11.83
N SER A 194 -10.00 -4.53 -12.09
CA SER A 194 -8.57 -4.20 -12.12
C SER A 194 -7.88 -4.35 -10.77
N TYR A 195 -8.59 -4.04 -9.68
CA TYR A 195 -8.07 -4.24 -8.34
C TYR A 195 -8.09 -5.72 -7.95
N LEU A 196 -9.16 -6.45 -8.28
CA LEU A 196 -9.22 -7.89 -8.04
C LEU A 196 -8.12 -8.64 -8.79
N TRP A 197 -7.83 -8.24 -10.03
CA TRP A 197 -6.71 -8.79 -10.81
C TRP A 197 -5.36 -8.62 -10.12
N LEU A 198 -5.10 -7.41 -9.60
CA LEU A 198 -3.86 -7.11 -8.88
C LEU A 198 -3.81 -7.80 -7.52
N ALA A 199 -4.95 -7.91 -6.83
CA ALA A 199 -5.07 -8.61 -5.56
C ALA A 199 -4.78 -10.10 -5.73
N LEU A 200 -5.38 -10.76 -6.74
CA LEU A 200 -5.11 -12.17 -7.06
C LEU A 200 -3.65 -12.37 -7.49
N ARG A 201 -3.09 -11.45 -8.29
CA ARG A 201 -1.66 -11.49 -8.64
C ARG A 201 -0.77 -11.48 -7.40
N ALA A 202 -1.10 -10.64 -6.41
CA ALA A 202 -0.37 -10.53 -5.17
C ALA A 202 -0.54 -11.76 -4.27
N GLU A 203 -1.78 -12.24 -4.10
CA GLU A 203 -2.12 -13.46 -3.34
C GLU A 203 -1.34 -14.67 -3.88
N PHE A 204 -1.23 -14.77 -5.20
CA PHE A 204 -0.54 -15.87 -5.86
C PHE A 204 0.92 -15.60 -6.20
N ALA A 205 1.53 -14.54 -5.66
CA ALA A 205 2.86 -14.09 -6.06
C ALA A 205 3.95 -15.18 -5.98
N ALA A 206 3.89 -15.99 -4.91
CA ALA A 206 4.82 -17.09 -4.66
C ALA A 206 4.16 -18.49 -4.74
N THR A 207 2.86 -18.56 -5.06
CA THR A 207 2.12 -19.83 -5.10
C THR A 207 2.53 -20.64 -6.34
N PRO A 208 3.10 -21.86 -6.19
CA PRO A 208 3.53 -22.65 -7.35
C PRO A 208 2.39 -22.98 -8.31
N LEU A 209 2.70 -23.07 -9.60
CA LEU A 209 1.74 -23.56 -10.59
C LEU A 209 1.25 -24.98 -10.23
N PRO A 210 -0.06 -25.26 -10.26
CA PRO A 210 -0.56 -26.60 -10.07
C PRO A 210 -0.23 -27.52 -11.26
N SER A 211 -0.45 -28.82 -11.08
CA SER A 211 -0.20 -29.83 -12.11
C SER A 211 -1.21 -29.74 -13.27
N THR A 212 -2.45 -29.32 -13.01
CA THR A 212 -3.50 -29.24 -14.02
C THR A 212 -4.30 -27.94 -13.92
N TRP A 213 -4.95 -27.54 -15.01
CA TRP A 213 -5.86 -26.40 -14.97
C TRP A 213 -7.13 -26.71 -14.14
N PHE A 214 -7.49 -27.99 -13.99
CA PHE A 214 -8.60 -28.43 -13.13
C PHE A 214 -8.36 -28.06 -11.67
N ASP A 215 -7.10 -27.96 -11.24
CA ASP A 215 -6.72 -27.48 -9.92
C ASP A 215 -6.57 -25.94 -9.90
N LEU A 216 -6.07 -25.34 -10.99
CA LEU A 216 -5.92 -23.88 -11.09
C LEU A 216 -7.25 -23.15 -10.99
N ARG A 217 -8.28 -23.60 -11.72
CA ARG A 217 -9.58 -22.93 -11.76
C ARG A 217 -10.21 -22.76 -10.37
N PRO A 218 -10.41 -23.82 -9.57
CA PRO A 218 -10.99 -23.68 -8.24
C PRO A 218 -10.11 -22.85 -7.30
N MET A 219 -8.77 -22.91 -7.42
CA MET A 219 -7.88 -22.04 -6.65
C MET A 219 -8.16 -20.55 -6.92
N VAL A 220 -8.24 -20.14 -8.19
CA VAL A 220 -8.50 -18.75 -8.56
C VAL A 220 -9.91 -18.31 -8.18
N VAL A 221 -10.92 -19.17 -8.40
CA VAL A 221 -12.31 -18.88 -8.01
C VAL A 221 -12.40 -18.67 -6.50
N GLN A 222 -11.88 -19.61 -5.70
CA GLN A 222 -11.95 -19.53 -4.24
C GLN A 222 -11.25 -18.29 -3.69
N ALA A 223 -10.08 -17.94 -4.26
CA ALA A 223 -9.37 -16.72 -3.88
C ALA A 223 -10.17 -15.46 -4.28
N ALA A 224 -10.75 -15.42 -5.48
CA ALA A 224 -11.54 -14.29 -5.94
C ALA A 224 -12.77 -14.07 -5.05
N GLU A 225 -13.52 -15.13 -4.77
CA GLU A 225 -14.69 -15.10 -3.89
C GLU A 225 -14.33 -14.69 -2.46
N GLY A 226 -13.19 -15.19 -1.95
CA GLY A 226 -12.67 -14.81 -0.64
C GLY A 226 -12.30 -13.32 -0.54
N ILE A 227 -11.73 -12.76 -1.61
CA ILE A 227 -11.35 -11.33 -1.67
C ILE A 227 -12.59 -10.43 -1.79
N ILE A 228 -13.55 -10.77 -2.65
CA ILE A 228 -14.76 -9.94 -2.85
C ILE A 228 -15.86 -10.19 -1.81
N GLY A 229 -15.76 -11.28 -1.04
CA GLY A 229 -16.71 -11.65 0.00
C GLY A 229 -18.04 -12.22 -0.51
N ALA A 230 -18.08 -12.70 -1.75
CA ALA A 230 -19.29 -13.18 -2.42
C ALA A 230 -18.96 -14.16 -3.56
N PRO A 231 -19.89 -15.06 -3.93
CA PRO A 231 -19.65 -16.05 -4.98
C PRO A 231 -19.55 -15.42 -6.38
N LEU A 232 -18.75 -16.04 -7.24
CA LEU A 232 -18.76 -15.71 -8.67
C LEU A 232 -19.98 -16.35 -9.34
N THR A 233 -20.73 -15.55 -10.10
CA THR A 233 -21.94 -15.96 -10.82
C THR A 233 -21.86 -15.56 -12.29
N HIS A 234 -22.60 -16.25 -13.16
CA HIS A 234 -22.76 -15.84 -14.57
C HIS A 234 -23.79 -14.71 -14.74
N THR A 235 -24.07 -13.94 -13.68
CA THR A 235 -24.99 -12.80 -13.73
C THR A 235 -24.22 -11.51 -13.95
N ASP A 236 -24.84 -10.56 -14.65
CA ASP A 236 -24.27 -9.22 -14.88
C ASP A 236 -24.51 -8.25 -13.71
N ASP A 237 -24.77 -8.79 -12.51
CA ASP A 237 -24.99 -8.02 -11.30
C ASP A 237 -23.65 -7.69 -10.64
N PRO A 238 -23.23 -6.40 -10.60
CA PRO A 238 -21.94 -6.03 -10.06
C PRO A 238 -21.92 -6.14 -8.54
N ILE A 239 -20.79 -6.57 -8.01
CA ILE A 239 -20.52 -6.63 -6.56
C ILE A 239 -19.64 -5.44 -6.20
N HIS A 240 -20.13 -4.58 -5.31
CA HIS A 240 -19.35 -3.46 -4.82
C HIS A 240 -18.39 -3.91 -3.71
N VAL A 241 -17.09 -3.75 -3.95
CA VAL A 241 -16.01 -4.04 -2.99
C VAL A 241 -15.45 -2.70 -2.49
N PRO A 242 -15.77 -2.27 -1.26
CA PRO A 242 -15.37 -0.96 -0.73
C PRO A 242 -13.85 -0.73 -0.75
N GLU A 243 -13.05 -1.78 -0.58
CA GLU A 243 -11.59 -1.75 -0.60
C GLU A 243 -11.03 -1.39 -1.99
N PHE A 244 -11.82 -1.62 -3.05
CA PHE A 244 -11.48 -1.30 -4.43
C PHE A 244 -12.08 0.03 -4.89
N ASP A 245 -12.76 0.76 -4.01
CA ASP A 245 -13.33 2.06 -4.29
C ASP A 245 -12.38 3.20 -3.87
N PRO A 246 -11.63 3.81 -4.81
CA PRO A 246 -10.82 5.00 -4.52
C PRO A 246 -11.64 6.26 -4.23
N GLY A 247 -12.98 6.21 -4.21
CA GLY A 247 -13.88 7.33 -3.94
C GLY A 247 -14.25 8.18 -5.16
N HIS A 248 -14.00 7.70 -6.38
CA HIS A 248 -14.14 8.49 -7.61
C HIS A 248 -14.82 7.71 -8.76
N GLY A 249 -16.09 8.00 -9.04
CA GLY A 249 -16.84 7.57 -10.23
C GLY A 249 -17.83 6.41 -10.01
N MET A 250 -18.84 6.31 -10.88
CA MET A 250 -20.02 5.44 -10.68
C MET A 250 -19.77 3.92 -10.74
N SER A 251 -18.58 3.48 -11.19
CA SER A 251 -18.19 2.06 -11.23
C SER A 251 -16.95 1.74 -10.38
N ALA A 252 -16.52 2.70 -9.55
CA ALA A 252 -15.44 2.48 -8.60
C ALA A 252 -15.84 1.40 -7.58
N GLY A 253 -14.92 0.50 -7.23
CA GLY A 253 -15.20 -0.63 -6.34
C GLY A 253 -16.01 -1.79 -6.94
N ASN A 254 -16.71 -1.59 -8.07
CA ASN A 254 -17.55 -2.66 -8.63
C ASN A 254 -16.72 -3.70 -9.39
N VAL A 255 -16.92 -4.97 -9.03
CA VAL A 255 -16.41 -6.19 -9.68
C VAL A 255 -17.57 -6.85 -10.41
N LEU A 256 -17.35 -7.33 -11.65
CA LEU A 256 -18.38 -8.02 -12.43
C LEU A 256 -18.14 -9.54 -12.40
N PRO A 257 -18.94 -10.33 -11.67
CA PRO A 257 -18.71 -11.77 -11.52
C PRO A 257 -18.71 -12.55 -12.84
N SER A 258 -19.64 -12.24 -13.75
CA SER A 258 -19.74 -12.88 -15.06
C SER A 258 -18.46 -12.71 -15.87
N TRP A 259 -17.86 -11.52 -15.84
CA TRP A 259 -16.58 -11.26 -16.53
C TRP A 259 -15.45 -12.18 -16.05
N TRP A 260 -15.38 -12.50 -14.75
CA TRP A 260 -14.36 -13.42 -14.24
C TRP A 260 -14.57 -14.84 -14.74
N LEU A 261 -15.80 -15.35 -14.71
CA LEU A 261 -16.10 -16.71 -15.16
C LEU A 261 -15.99 -16.86 -16.68
N ASP A 262 -16.41 -15.84 -17.42
CA ASP A 262 -16.54 -15.90 -18.89
C ASP A 262 -15.28 -15.40 -19.61
N THR A 263 -14.44 -14.59 -18.96
CA THR A 263 -13.27 -13.95 -19.59
C THR A 263 -12.00 -14.06 -18.74
N GLY A 264 -12.01 -13.56 -17.50
CA GLY A 264 -10.81 -13.47 -16.66
C GLY A 264 -10.13 -14.81 -16.41
N ILE A 265 -10.88 -15.80 -15.93
CA ILE A 265 -10.37 -17.16 -15.64
C ILE A 265 -9.98 -17.90 -16.93
N PRO A 266 -10.78 -17.90 -18.01
CA PRO A 266 -10.35 -18.46 -19.30
C PRO A 266 -8.98 -17.92 -19.76
N ILE A 267 -8.73 -16.61 -19.67
CA ILE A 267 -7.43 -16.02 -20.01
C ILE A 267 -6.29 -16.62 -19.17
N LEU A 268 -6.53 -16.87 -17.87
CA LEU A 268 -5.52 -17.46 -16.99
C LEU A 268 -5.25 -18.92 -17.33
N ILE A 269 -6.29 -19.68 -17.71
CA ILE A 269 -6.16 -21.07 -18.16
C ILE A 269 -5.34 -21.13 -19.46
N ASP A 270 -5.65 -20.27 -20.45
CA ASP A 270 -4.88 -20.21 -21.70
C ASP A 270 -3.39 -19.91 -21.44
N ARG A 271 -3.11 -18.96 -20.54
CA ARG A 271 -1.74 -18.63 -20.14
C ARG A 271 -1.05 -19.77 -19.41
N PHE A 272 -1.77 -20.50 -18.57
CA PHE A 272 -1.25 -21.67 -17.87
C PHE A 272 -0.84 -22.76 -18.86
N GLU A 273 -1.71 -23.06 -19.83
CA GLU A 273 -1.42 -24.07 -20.85
C GLU A 273 -0.23 -23.66 -21.73
N ALA A 274 -0.16 -22.39 -22.16
CA ALA A 274 0.97 -21.86 -22.90
C ALA A 274 2.29 -21.94 -22.11
N ALA A 275 2.26 -21.59 -20.82
CA ALA A 275 3.43 -21.68 -19.94
C ALA A 275 3.92 -23.12 -19.76
N ARG A 276 3.01 -24.11 -19.75
CA ARG A 276 3.39 -25.53 -19.70
C ARG A 276 3.96 -26.04 -21.01
N GLN A 277 3.42 -25.62 -22.15
CA GLN A 277 3.95 -26.00 -23.47
C GLN A 277 5.36 -25.46 -23.68
N ALA A 278 5.64 -24.22 -23.24
CA ALA A 278 6.97 -23.62 -23.32
C ALA A 278 8.01 -24.30 -22.39
N ASN A 279 7.57 -24.99 -21.34
CA ASN A 279 8.41 -25.68 -20.36
C ASN A 279 8.36 -27.22 -20.50
N GLY A 280 7.70 -27.75 -21.53
CA GLY A 280 7.74 -29.18 -21.86
C GLY A 280 9.11 -29.58 -22.38
N PRO A 281 9.53 -30.85 -22.21
CA PRO A 281 10.80 -31.31 -22.77
C PRO A 281 10.80 -31.06 -24.27
N GLU A 282 11.88 -30.45 -24.80
CA GLU A 282 12.16 -30.49 -26.23
C GLU A 282 11.92 -31.93 -26.70
N LEU A 283 10.99 -32.09 -27.65
CA LEU A 283 10.73 -33.36 -28.28
C LEU A 283 12.06 -33.89 -28.80
N SER A 284 12.62 -34.86 -28.07
CA SER A 284 13.74 -35.69 -28.49
C SER A 284 13.31 -36.41 -29.76
N THR A 285 13.55 -35.73 -30.87
CA THR A 285 13.41 -36.25 -32.22
C THR A 285 14.80 -36.68 -32.64
N GLN A 286 15.12 -37.94 -32.34
CA GLN A 286 15.95 -38.84 -33.14
C GLN A 286 16.05 -40.21 -32.45
#